data_AF-A0A7W5CJ52-F1
#
_entry.id   AF-A0A7W5CJ52-F1
#
_cell.length_a   1.000
_cell.length_b   1.000
_cell.length_c   1.000
_cell.angle_alpha   90.00
_cell.angle_beta   90.00
_cell.angle_gamma   90.00
#
_symmetry.space_group_name_H-M   'P 1'
#
loop_
_entity.id
_entity.type
_entity.pdbx_description
1 polymer ?
#
loop_
_entity_poly.entity_id
_entity_poly.type
_entity_poly.pdbx_seq_one_letter_code
_entity_poly.pdbx_strand_id
1 'polypeptide(L)'
;MSMFAQRPGAGRDEVGEKIASFPTYEQAQKTVSSLIAGEVPARDIAIVGSGLRSIERITGKLGYATAARSGALNGLMLGLLFAFIFVLGTPTVQISAFVGVLLVGMALGMLLSLGTYSIVRRRRDFASVMQVAADHYDVCVAASSVHKARGIVGPTGSQRTVVSRPAPDDAEPPRYGERVAPGTEAPAAPPRPPVSVPVGEAGPPQYGERVPPAGNAPAAPPRAPTPPASSPAPTGEQPPRYGERVTPSSRGDEDADGDSARPTR
;
A
#
# COMPACT_ATOMS: atom_id res chain seq x y z
N MET A 1 39.43 7.26 1.73
CA MET A 1 38.01 7.68 1.70
C MET A 1 37.30 6.94 2.82
N SER A 2 37.17 7.55 4.01
CA SER A 2 36.51 6.93 5.16
C SER A 2 35.01 6.93 4.95
N MET A 3 34.40 5.74 4.94
CA MET A 3 32.96 5.57 5.00
C MET A 3 32.47 5.97 6.39
N PHE A 4 31.68 7.04 6.48
CA PHE A 4 30.86 7.33 7.64
C PHE A 4 29.74 6.29 7.70
N ALA A 5 29.97 5.20 8.42
CA ALA A 5 28.89 4.39 8.95
C ALA A 5 28.14 5.27 9.97
N GLN A 6 27.00 5.83 9.57
CA GLN A 6 26.12 6.59 10.45
C GLN A 6 25.73 5.65 11.62
N ARG A 7 26.27 5.90 12.82
CA ARG A 7 25.91 5.14 14.02
C ARG A 7 24.39 5.23 14.19
N PRO A 8 23.69 4.11 14.47
CA PRO A 8 22.27 4.16 14.83
C PRO A 8 22.15 4.93 16.15
N GLY A 9 21.86 6.22 16.06
CA GLY A 9 21.91 7.17 17.17
C GLY A 9 22.50 8.54 16.83
N ALA A 10 23.32 8.64 15.78
CA ALA A 10 24.02 9.89 15.39
C ALA A 10 23.07 11.06 15.09
N GLY A 11 21.83 10.79 14.68
CA GLY A 11 20.82 11.85 14.51
C GLY A 11 20.42 12.50 15.84
N ARG A 12 20.32 11.76 16.95
CA ARG A 12 19.82 12.32 18.23
C ARG A 12 20.74 13.41 18.79
N ASP A 13 22.03 13.27 18.58
CA ASP A 13 23.03 14.24 19.04
C ASP A 13 23.01 15.52 18.19
N GLU A 14 22.56 15.43 16.92
CA GLU A 14 22.43 16.57 16.01
C GLU A 14 21.13 17.38 16.22
N VAL A 15 20.01 16.72 16.59
CA VAL A 15 18.71 17.39 16.77
C VAL A 15 18.50 18.02 18.15
N GLY A 16 19.43 17.85 19.10
CA GLY A 16 19.37 18.47 20.41
C GLY A 16 18.52 17.71 21.44
N GLU A 17 18.27 18.33 22.59
CA GLU A 17 17.59 17.69 23.72
C GLU A 17 16.08 17.74 23.57
N LYS A 18 15.41 16.61 23.83
CA LYS A 18 13.95 16.52 23.83
C LYS A 18 13.33 17.36 24.96
N ILE A 19 12.40 18.24 24.60
CA ILE A 19 11.65 19.05 25.56
C ILE A 19 10.19 18.56 25.75
N ALA A 20 9.60 17.97 24.71
CA ALA A 20 8.22 17.51 24.72
C ALA A 20 7.98 16.42 23.67
N SER A 21 6.96 15.60 23.85
CA SER A 21 6.54 14.54 22.92
C SER A 21 5.04 14.62 22.70
N PHE A 22 4.61 14.52 21.44
CA PHE A 22 3.21 14.63 21.05
C PHE A 22 2.78 13.49 20.13
N PRO A 23 1.54 12.98 20.23
CA PRO A 23 1.03 11.96 19.32
C PRO A 23 0.82 12.47 17.88
N THR A 24 0.57 13.77 17.70
CA THR A 24 0.29 14.36 16.38
C THR A 24 1.27 15.44 16.00
N TYR A 25 1.53 15.57 14.70
CA TYR A 25 2.43 16.58 14.15
C TYR A 25 1.93 18.00 14.41
N GLU A 26 0.61 18.22 14.34
CA GLU A 26 0.01 19.54 14.58
C GLU A 26 0.27 20.06 16.01
N GLN A 27 0.22 19.16 17.01
CA GLN A 27 0.54 19.51 18.39
C GLN A 27 2.01 19.89 18.55
N ALA A 28 2.91 19.11 17.94
CA ALA A 28 4.33 19.44 17.91
C ALA A 28 4.57 20.80 17.23
N GLN A 29 3.92 21.06 16.09
CA GLN A 29 4.01 22.33 15.37
C GLN A 29 3.49 23.51 16.21
N LYS A 30 2.39 23.32 16.95
CA LYS A 30 1.88 24.35 17.86
C LYS A 30 2.89 24.69 18.94
N THR A 31 3.56 23.68 19.51
CA THR A 31 4.63 23.90 20.48
C THR A 31 5.83 24.61 19.85
N VAL A 32 6.24 24.24 18.63
CA VAL A 32 7.29 24.96 17.90
C VAL A 32 6.91 26.43 17.69
N SER A 33 5.68 26.71 17.30
CA SER A 33 5.19 28.10 17.18
C SER A 33 5.25 28.85 18.51
N SER A 34 4.90 28.21 19.63
CA SER A 34 5.02 28.81 20.97
C SER A 34 6.48 29.08 21.37
N LEU A 35 7.40 28.18 21.03
CA LEU A 35 8.84 28.37 21.27
C LEU A 35 9.39 29.56 20.48
N ILE A 36 9.03 29.67 19.20
CA ILE A 36 9.45 30.79 18.34
C ILE A 36 8.86 32.10 18.86
N ALA A 37 7.60 32.10 19.31
CA ALA A 37 6.98 33.27 19.93
C ALA A 37 7.68 33.68 21.23
N GLY A 38 8.19 32.72 21.99
CA GLY A 38 9.07 32.94 23.13
C GLY A 38 10.53 33.20 22.75
N GLU A 39 10.80 33.60 21.51
CA GLU A 39 12.12 33.98 20.99
C GLU A 39 13.20 32.87 21.10
N VAL A 40 12.81 31.60 20.98
CA VAL A 40 13.76 30.52 20.72
C VAL A 40 14.10 30.51 19.23
N PRO A 41 15.39 30.54 18.82
CA PRO A 41 15.76 30.55 17.42
C PRO A 41 15.19 29.33 16.68
N ALA A 42 14.48 29.54 15.57
CA ALA A 42 13.85 28.44 14.82
C ALA A 42 14.86 27.38 14.33
N ARG A 43 16.10 27.80 14.03
CA ARG A 43 17.20 26.90 13.62
C ARG A 43 17.67 25.93 14.73
N ASP A 44 17.35 26.25 15.99
CA ASP A 44 17.72 25.45 17.15
C ASP A 44 16.62 24.42 17.49
N ILE A 45 15.48 24.42 16.77
CA ILE A 45 14.31 23.59 17.06
C ILE A 45 14.17 22.52 15.99
N ALA A 46 13.96 21.28 16.41
CA ALA A 46 13.70 20.16 15.52
C ALA A 46 12.47 19.37 15.95
N ILE A 47 11.72 18.86 14.98
CA ILE A 47 10.65 17.88 15.20
C ILE A 47 11.17 16.52 14.70
N VAL A 48 11.20 15.54 15.59
CA VAL A 48 11.71 14.19 15.33
C VAL A 48 10.55 13.21 15.39
N GLY A 49 10.24 12.58 14.27
CA GLY A 49 9.29 11.47 14.23
C GLY A 49 9.93 10.19 14.79
N SER A 50 9.37 9.65 15.86
CA SER A 50 9.82 8.42 16.51
C SER A 50 8.83 7.28 16.23
N GLY A 51 9.35 6.05 16.11
CA GLY A 51 8.52 4.88 15.79
C GLY A 51 7.95 4.92 14.37
N LEU A 52 8.79 5.13 13.35
CA LEU A 52 8.30 5.20 11.98
C LEU A 52 7.73 3.85 11.52
N ARG A 53 6.46 3.86 11.12
CA ARG A 53 5.81 2.77 10.41
C ARG A 53 5.69 3.13 8.94
N SER A 54 6.24 2.26 8.08
CA SER A 54 5.96 2.31 6.65
C SER A 54 4.67 1.54 6.38
N ILE A 55 3.66 2.23 5.89
CA ILE A 55 2.38 1.68 5.49
C ILE A 55 2.34 1.66 3.97
N GLU A 56 2.40 0.47 3.38
CA GLU A 56 2.13 0.30 1.96
C GLU A 56 0.62 0.20 1.75
N ARG A 57 0.00 1.29 1.30
CA ARG A 57 -1.44 1.35 1.07
C ARG A 57 -1.75 0.87 -0.34
N ILE A 58 -2.41 -0.27 -0.45
CA ILE A 58 -2.93 -0.76 -1.73
C ILE A 58 -4.10 0.12 -2.15
N THR A 59 -3.92 0.86 -3.24
CA THR A 59 -4.92 1.80 -3.78
C THR A 59 -5.89 1.14 -4.74
N GLY A 60 -5.53 -0.01 -5.31
CA GLY A 60 -6.44 -0.79 -6.14
C GLY A 60 -5.71 -1.78 -7.05
N LYS A 61 -6.51 -2.48 -7.86
CA LYS A 61 -5.98 -3.38 -8.89
C LYS A 61 -5.43 -2.57 -10.05
N LEU A 62 -4.19 -2.86 -10.43
CA LEU A 62 -3.57 -2.26 -11.60
C LEU A 62 -4.23 -2.90 -12.84
N GLY A 63 -4.91 -2.09 -13.65
CA GLY A 63 -5.70 -2.56 -14.79
C GLY A 63 -5.57 -1.66 -16.03
N TYR A 64 -5.60 -2.26 -17.22
CA TYR A 64 -5.57 -1.52 -18.50
C TYR A 64 -6.68 -0.48 -18.60
N ALA A 65 -7.89 -0.79 -18.11
CA ALA A 65 -9.01 0.14 -18.11
C ALA A 65 -8.76 1.38 -17.23
N THR A 66 -8.07 1.21 -16.10
CA THR A 66 -7.72 2.33 -15.21
C THR A 66 -6.61 3.16 -15.83
N ALA A 67 -5.59 2.52 -16.41
CA ALA A 67 -4.50 3.21 -17.11
C ALA A 67 -4.99 3.99 -18.34
N ALA A 68 -5.90 3.41 -19.13
CA ALA A 68 -6.50 4.08 -20.26
C ALA A 68 -7.29 5.32 -19.83
N ARG A 69 -8.11 5.21 -18.78
CA ARG A 69 -8.87 6.35 -18.24
C ARG A 69 -7.94 7.44 -17.71
N SER A 70 -6.99 7.11 -16.84
CA SER A 70 -6.06 8.10 -16.30
C SER A 70 -5.21 8.76 -17.40
N GLY A 71 -4.82 7.98 -18.41
CA GLY A 71 -4.12 8.46 -19.60
C GLY A 71 -4.97 9.42 -20.44
N ALA A 72 -6.23 9.08 -20.68
CA ALA A 72 -7.16 9.94 -21.42
C ALA A 72 -7.46 11.25 -20.67
N LEU A 73 -7.61 11.20 -19.33
CA LEU A 73 -7.80 12.41 -18.51
C LEU A 73 -6.54 13.31 -18.55
N ASN A 74 -5.35 12.74 -18.43
CA ASN A 74 -4.11 13.51 -18.53
C ASN A 74 -3.89 14.04 -19.96
N GLY A 75 -4.22 13.22 -20.96
CA GLY A 75 -4.21 13.58 -22.37
C GLY A 75 -5.22 14.66 -22.72
N LEU A 76 -6.37 14.71 -22.03
CA LEU A 76 -7.35 15.79 -22.16
C LEU A 76 -6.75 17.11 -21.72
N MET A 77 -6.06 17.16 -20.58
CA MET A 77 -5.42 18.40 -20.11
C MET A 77 -4.33 18.86 -21.08
N LEU A 78 -3.51 17.93 -21.59
CA LEU A 78 -2.50 18.25 -22.59
C LEU A 78 -3.13 18.69 -23.92
N GLY A 79 -4.18 18.02 -24.37
CA GLY A 79 -4.95 18.37 -25.55
C GLY A 79 -5.61 19.74 -25.43
N LEU A 80 -6.13 20.07 -24.23
CA LEU A 80 -6.69 21.38 -23.93
C LEU A 80 -5.63 22.48 -24.01
N LEU A 81 -4.42 22.22 -23.49
CA LEU A 81 -3.29 23.13 -23.62
C LEU A 81 -2.93 23.39 -25.08
N PHE A 82 -2.79 22.33 -25.89
CA PHE A 82 -2.47 22.47 -27.31
C PHE A 82 -3.61 23.13 -28.10
N ALA A 83 -4.85 22.80 -27.79
CA ALA A 83 -6.01 23.42 -28.41
C ALA A 83 -6.09 24.91 -28.07
N PHE A 84 -5.75 25.30 -26.84
CA PHE A 84 -5.67 26.70 -26.44
C PHE A 84 -4.59 27.47 -27.20
N ILE A 85 -3.37 26.91 -27.30
CA ILE A 85 -2.28 27.51 -28.08
C ILE A 85 -2.68 27.63 -29.56
N PHE A 86 -3.32 26.60 -30.11
CA PHE A 86 -3.77 26.58 -31.50
C PHE A 86 -4.81 27.66 -31.80
N VAL A 87 -5.77 27.88 -30.88
CA VAL A 87 -6.77 28.95 -30.99
C VAL A 87 -6.15 30.34 -30.86
N LEU A 88 -5.17 30.53 -29.96
CA LEU A 88 -4.45 31.81 -29.85
C LEU A 88 -3.64 32.15 -31.10
N GLY A 89 -3.03 31.14 -31.74
CA GLY A 89 -2.28 31.32 -32.99
C GLY A 89 -3.17 31.51 -34.22
N THR A 90 -4.45 31.11 -34.15
CA THR A 90 -5.35 31.10 -35.30
C THR A 90 -6.76 31.59 -34.88
N PRO A 91 -7.09 32.87 -35.05
CA PRO A 91 -8.34 33.46 -34.50
C PRO A 91 -9.63 33.00 -35.20
N THR A 92 -9.54 32.26 -36.32
CA THR A 92 -10.69 31.77 -37.11
C THR A 92 -10.89 30.26 -36.97
N VAL A 93 -10.45 29.65 -35.87
CA VAL A 93 -10.54 28.19 -35.66
C VAL A 93 -11.98 27.75 -35.51
N GLN A 94 -12.38 26.79 -36.34
CA GLN A 94 -13.67 26.11 -36.20
C GLN A 94 -13.69 25.25 -34.94
N ILE A 95 -14.83 25.19 -34.27
CA ILE A 95 -15.04 24.36 -33.06
C ILE A 95 -14.68 22.89 -33.33
N SER A 96 -14.91 22.39 -34.55
CA SER A 96 -14.54 21.05 -35.01
C SER A 96 -13.03 20.77 -34.90
N ALA A 97 -12.19 21.75 -35.26
CA ALA A 97 -10.73 21.63 -35.16
C ALA A 97 -10.25 21.63 -33.70
N PHE A 98 -10.88 22.44 -32.83
CA PHE A 98 -10.63 22.40 -31.39
C PHE A 98 -10.93 21.02 -30.80
N VAL A 99 -12.11 20.46 -31.11
CA VAL A 99 -12.50 19.11 -30.68
C VAL A 99 -11.54 18.06 -31.25
N GLY A 100 -11.10 18.21 -32.50
CA GLY A 100 -10.12 17.32 -33.12
C GLY A 100 -8.79 17.29 -32.35
N VAL A 101 -8.20 18.45 -32.05
CA VAL A 101 -6.94 18.55 -31.28
C VAL A 101 -7.11 17.96 -29.88
N LEU A 102 -8.25 18.20 -29.24
CA LEU A 102 -8.58 17.66 -27.93
C LEU A 102 -8.65 16.13 -27.94
N LEU A 103 -9.34 15.55 -28.91
CA LEU A 103 -9.47 14.10 -29.08
C LEU A 103 -8.12 13.43 -29.37
N VAL A 104 -7.27 14.07 -30.17
CA VAL A 104 -5.90 13.59 -30.44
C VAL A 104 -5.06 13.62 -29.15
N GLY A 105 -5.15 14.68 -28.35
CA GLY A 105 -4.49 14.76 -27.05
C GLY A 105 -4.94 13.65 -26.09
N MET A 106 -6.25 13.39 -26.00
CA MET A 106 -6.80 12.28 -25.21
C MET A 106 -6.30 10.92 -25.70
N ALA A 107 -6.35 10.67 -27.00
CA ALA A 107 -5.91 9.41 -27.60
C ALA A 107 -4.41 9.17 -27.38
N LEU A 108 -3.59 10.20 -27.58
CA LEU A 108 -2.15 10.13 -27.34
C LEU A 108 -1.85 9.88 -25.86
N GLY A 109 -2.49 10.61 -24.94
CA GLY A 109 -2.34 10.40 -23.50
C GLY A 109 -2.76 9.00 -23.06
N MET A 110 -3.85 8.47 -23.64
CA MET A 110 -4.30 7.10 -23.42
C MET A 110 -3.26 6.08 -23.89
N LEU A 111 -2.74 6.23 -25.11
CA LEU A 111 -1.72 5.33 -25.68
C LEU A 111 -0.42 5.34 -24.88
N LEU A 112 0.06 6.52 -24.49
CA LEU A 112 1.27 6.66 -23.68
C LEU A 112 1.10 6.04 -22.29
N SER A 113 -0.06 6.24 -21.65
CA SER A 113 -0.39 5.61 -20.38
C SER A 113 -0.47 4.09 -20.48
N LEU A 114 -1.06 3.57 -21.57
CA LEU A 114 -1.14 2.13 -21.79
C LEU A 114 0.24 1.51 -22.06
N GLY A 115 1.09 2.20 -22.81
CA GLY A 115 2.47 1.81 -23.06
C GLY A 115 3.31 1.76 -21.78
N THR A 116 3.30 2.84 -21.00
CA THR A 116 4.01 2.89 -19.70
C THR A 116 3.47 1.84 -18.72
N TYR A 117 2.15 1.67 -18.66
CA TYR A 117 1.50 0.63 -17.87
C TYR A 117 1.96 -0.77 -18.26
N SER A 118 2.11 -1.07 -19.56
CA SER A 118 2.57 -2.39 -20.01
C SER A 118 3.99 -2.74 -19.49
N ILE A 119 4.86 -1.72 -19.39
CA ILE A 119 6.22 -1.87 -18.87
C ILE A 119 6.19 -2.11 -17.35
N VAL A 120 5.37 -1.35 -16.61
CA VAL A 120 5.27 -1.42 -15.15
C VAL A 120 4.54 -2.69 -14.67
N ARG A 121 3.47 -3.10 -15.38
CA ARG A 121 2.63 -4.24 -15.02
C ARG A 121 3.42 -5.54 -14.89
N ARG A 122 4.51 -5.70 -15.64
CA ARG A 122 5.34 -6.92 -15.61
C ARG A 122 5.89 -7.25 -14.22
N ARG A 123 5.85 -6.32 -13.26
CA ARG A 123 6.40 -6.51 -11.91
C ARG A 123 5.38 -6.44 -10.76
N ARG A 124 4.15 -5.93 -10.96
CA ARG A 124 3.12 -5.79 -9.89
C ARG A 124 1.69 -5.79 -10.45
N ASP A 125 0.79 -6.52 -9.80
CA ASP A 125 -0.65 -6.58 -10.13
C ASP A 125 -1.53 -5.56 -9.36
N PHE A 126 -0.90 -4.75 -8.50
CA PHE A 126 -1.58 -3.80 -7.63
C PHE A 126 -0.88 -2.44 -7.66
N ALA A 127 -1.67 -1.38 -7.57
CA ALA A 127 -1.16 -0.03 -7.37
C ALA A 127 -1.05 0.22 -5.86
N SER A 128 0.14 0.54 -5.38
CA SER A 128 0.39 0.87 -3.98
C SER A 128 1.06 2.23 -3.82
N VAL A 129 0.75 2.90 -2.71
CA VAL A 129 1.41 4.14 -2.29
C VAL A 129 2.06 3.88 -0.95
N MET A 130 3.37 4.10 -0.88
CA MET A 130 4.11 3.98 0.37
C MET A 130 3.95 5.27 1.18
N GLN A 131 3.44 5.13 2.40
CA GLN A 131 3.27 6.23 3.35
C GLN A 131 4.12 5.94 4.58
N VAL A 132 4.86 6.92 5.08
CA VAL A 132 5.60 6.79 6.34
C VAL A 132 4.86 7.60 7.40
N ALA A 133 4.46 6.96 8.49
CA ALA A 133 3.78 7.58 9.62
C ALA A 133 4.58 7.37 10.90
N ALA A 134 4.71 8.39 11.74
CA ALA A 134 5.34 8.27 13.05
C ALA A 134 4.30 7.94 14.14
N ASP A 135 4.77 7.32 15.22
CA ASP A 135 3.94 7.00 16.39
C ASP A 135 3.75 8.21 17.29
N HIS A 136 4.81 9.01 17.38
CA HIS A 136 4.88 10.25 18.12
C HIS A 136 5.94 11.15 17.52
N TYR A 137 5.81 12.44 17.81
CA TYR A 137 6.67 13.51 17.37
C TYR A 137 7.29 14.16 18.60
N ASP A 138 8.60 14.00 18.71
CA ASP A 138 9.40 14.63 19.75
C ASP A 138 9.83 16.03 19.27
N VAL A 139 9.63 17.05 20.10
CA VAL A 139 10.19 18.38 19.88
C VAL A 139 11.51 18.45 20.63
N CYS A 140 12.61 18.64 19.89
CA CYS A 140 13.97 18.75 20.40
C CYS A 140 14.50 20.16 20.18
N VAL A 141 15.35 20.62 21.11
CA VAL A 141 15.97 21.94 21.05
C VAL A 141 17.47 21.82 21.32
N ALA A 142 18.29 22.56 20.57
CA ALA A 142 19.73 22.62 20.77
C ALA A 142 20.08 23.08 22.20
N ALA A 143 21.17 22.53 22.75
CA ALA A 143 21.57 22.74 24.15
C ALA A 143 21.66 24.22 24.56
N SER A 144 22.04 25.11 23.65
CA SER A 144 22.09 26.57 23.84
C SER A 144 20.75 27.19 24.25
N SER A 145 19.65 26.62 23.79
CA SER A 145 18.31 27.20 23.89
C SER A 145 17.34 26.37 24.75
N VAL A 146 17.77 25.21 25.27
CA VAL A 146 16.94 24.30 26.09
C VAL A 146 16.37 24.97 27.33
N HIS A 147 17.18 25.74 28.06
CA HIS A 147 16.72 26.36 29.31
C HIS A 147 15.56 27.34 29.07
N LYS A 148 15.67 28.15 28.02
CA LYS A 148 14.61 29.07 27.57
C LYS A 148 13.37 28.30 27.12
N ALA A 149 13.56 27.27 26.29
CA ALA A 149 12.47 26.43 25.80
C ALA A 149 11.66 25.75 26.92
N ARG A 150 12.34 25.24 27.96
CA ARG A 150 11.69 24.66 29.14
C ARG A 150 10.86 25.68 29.92
N GLY A 151 11.32 26.93 30.00
CA GLY A 151 10.55 28.02 30.61
C GLY A 151 9.24 28.33 29.88
N ILE A 152 9.20 28.13 28.56
CA ILE A 152 8.04 28.43 27.71
C ILE A 152 7.03 27.26 27.69
N VAL A 153 7.52 26.02 27.56
CA VAL A 153 6.66 24.82 27.47
C VAL A 153 6.16 24.37 28.84
N GLY A 154 6.85 24.76 29.92
CA GLY A 154 6.54 24.36 31.29
C GLY A 154 6.82 22.88 31.56
N PRO A 155 6.76 22.45 32.84
CA PRO A 155 7.04 21.06 33.24
C PRO A 155 6.07 20.01 32.64
N THR A 156 4.99 20.45 32.00
CA THR A 156 3.92 19.61 31.45
C THR A 156 4.31 18.87 30.16
N GLY A 157 5.44 19.22 29.53
CA GLY A 157 5.92 18.60 28.28
C GLY A 157 6.45 17.16 28.43
N SER A 158 6.76 16.73 29.65
CA SER A 158 7.16 15.34 29.96
C SER A 158 5.97 14.50 30.42
N GLN A 159 4.90 14.47 29.63
CA GLN A 159 3.97 13.34 29.76
C GLN A 159 4.66 12.12 29.18
N ARG A 160 5.44 11.45 30.04
CA ARG A 160 5.92 10.09 29.83
C ARG A 160 4.68 9.30 29.41
N THR A 161 4.63 8.83 28.16
CA THR A 161 3.64 7.84 27.75
C THR A 161 3.92 6.60 28.57
N VAL A 162 3.33 6.52 29.75
CA VAL A 162 3.35 5.33 30.58
C VAL A 162 2.54 4.32 29.79
N VAL A 163 3.22 3.36 29.18
CA VAL A 163 2.58 2.13 28.77
C VAL A 163 1.99 1.55 30.05
N SER A 164 0.69 1.69 30.24
CA SER A 164 -0.04 1.04 31.33
C SER A 164 0.08 -0.47 31.10
N ARG A 165 1.14 -1.06 31.67
CA ARG A 165 1.12 -2.48 31.99
C ARG A 165 0.01 -2.64 33.03
N PRO A 166 -0.97 -3.54 32.84
CA PRO A 166 -1.94 -3.84 33.88
C PRO A 166 -1.18 -4.11 35.17
N ALA A 167 -1.49 -3.35 36.23
CA ALA A 167 -0.94 -3.64 37.54
C ALA A 167 -1.39 -5.05 37.94
N PRO A 168 -0.51 -5.90 38.48
CA PRO A 168 -0.95 -7.10 39.17
C PRO A 168 -1.96 -6.69 40.25
N ASP A 169 -3.08 -7.39 40.35
CA ASP A 169 -4.07 -7.16 41.40
C ASP A 169 -3.43 -7.44 42.77
N ASP A 170 -3.21 -6.41 43.59
CA ASP A 170 -2.70 -6.53 44.96
C ASP A 170 -3.76 -7.07 45.95
N ALA A 171 -4.97 -7.40 45.46
CA ALA A 171 -6.09 -7.90 46.23
C ALA A 171 -6.06 -9.43 46.45
N GLU A 172 -5.13 -10.16 45.83
CA GLU A 172 -4.94 -11.58 46.10
C GLU A 172 -3.81 -11.78 47.12
N PRO A 173 -4.06 -12.42 48.29
CA PRO A 173 -3.01 -12.69 49.26
C PRO A 173 -1.89 -13.52 48.59
N PRO A 174 -0.61 -13.20 48.82
CA PRO A 174 0.48 -13.99 48.29
C PRO A 174 0.36 -15.42 48.82
N ARG A 175 0.07 -16.38 47.93
CA ARG A 175 0.01 -17.82 48.27
C ARG A 175 1.42 -18.32 48.55
N TYR A 176 1.89 -18.11 49.78
CA TYR A 176 3.15 -18.65 50.26
C TYR A 176 2.95 -20.12 50.61
N GLY A 177 3.60 -21.02 49.85
CA GLY A 177 3.65 -22.46 50.18
C GLY A 177 3.15 -23.43 49.11
N GLU A 178 2.59 -22.96 47.99
CA GLU A 178 2.22 -23.87 46.90
C GLU A 178 3.44 -24.15 46.02
N ARG A 179 4.11 -25.27 46.29
CA ARG A 179 5.10 -25.81 45.37
C ARG A 179 4.34 -26.21 44.10
N VAL A 180 4.54 -25.48 43.01
CA VAL A 180 4.17 -25.95 41.66
C VAL A 180 4.83 -27.33 41.51
N ALA A 181 4.02 -28.38 41.51
CA ALA A 181 4.51 -29.72 41.30
C ALA A 181 5.20 -29.76 39.92
N PRO A 182 6.44 -30.26 39.81
CA PRO A 182 7.02 -30.53 38.50
C PRO A 182 6.25 -31.73 37.92
N GLY A 183 5.15 -31.46 37.22
CA GLY A 183 4.30 -32.52 36.68
C GLY A 183 2.89 -32.17 36.20
N THR A 184 2.37 -30.95 36.38
CA THR A 184 1.05 -30.59 35.82
C THR A 184 1.19 -29.77 34.55
N GLU A 185 0.49 -30.22 33.51
CA GLU A 185 0.54 -29.80 32.10
C GLU A 185 0.65 -28.28 31.86
N ALA A 186 1.67 -27.91 31.10
CA ALA A 186 1.66 -26.66 30.34
C ALA A 186 0.54 -26.73 29.30
N PRO A 187 -0.20 -25.63 29.02
CA PRO A 187 -1.11 -25.58 27.90
C PRO A 187 -0.38 -25.98 26.61
N ALA A 188 -0.84 -27.06 25.98
CA ALA A 188 -0.25 -27.57 24.75
C ALA A 188 -0.30 -26.48 23.67
N ALA A 189 0.87 -25.95 23.32
CA ALA A 189 1.00 -25.15 22.10
C ALA A 189 0.67 -26.05 20.89
N PRO A 190 -0.13 -25.58 19.92
CA PRO A 190 -0.35 -26.35 18.69
C PRO A 190 1.00 -26.64 18.02
N PRO A 191 1.18 -27.83 17.42
CA PRO A 191 2.45 -28.22 16.83
C PRO A 191 2.84 -27.21 15.74
N ARG A 192 3.97 -26.51 15.95
CA ARG A 192 4.58 -25.71 14.88
C ARG A 192 5.02 -26.67 13.77
N PRO A 193 4.65 -26.42 12.51
CA PRO A 193 5.26 -27.15 11.40
C PRO A 193 6.78 -26.91 11.42
N PRO A 194 7.60 -27.92 11.04
CA PRO A 194 9.05 -27.78 11.05
C PRO A 194 9.44 -26.66 10.09
N VAL A 195 10.03 -25.60 10.63
CA VAL A 195 10.70 -24.58 9.84
C VAL A 195 11.98 -25.22 9.34
N SER A 196 12.00 -25.64 8.07
CA SER A 196 13.22 -25.96 7.36
C SER A 196 14.06 -24.68 7.29
N VAL A 197 15.08 -24.58 8.14
CA VAL A 197 16.15 -23.58 7.99
C VAL A 197 16.93 -23.94 6.72
N PRO A 198 16.91 -23.12 5.65
CA PRO A 198 17.95 -23.21 4.66
C PRO A 198 19.21 -22.64 5.35
N VAL A 199 20.20 -23.49 5.60
CA VAL A 199 21.57 -23.01 5.81
C VAL A 199 22.00 -22.40 4.48
N GLY A 200 21.84 -21.08 4.40
CA GLY A 200 22.28 -20.24 3.31
C GLY A 200 22.78 -18.96 3.95
N GLU A 201 24.09 -18.86 4.09
CA GLU A 201 24.79 -17.70 4.59
C GLU A 201 24.53 -16.50 3.66
N ALA A 202 23.52 -15.71 4.00
CA ALA A 202 23.17 -14.49 3.29
C ALA A 202 22.78 -13.43 4.32
N GLY A 203 23.69 -12.46 4.52
CA GLY A 203 23.43 -11.30 5.36
C GLY A 203 22.23 -10.47 4.88
N PRO A 204 21.73 -9.55 5.71
CA PRO A 204 20.58 -8.72 5.36
C PRO A 204 20.86 -7.91 4.07
N PRO A 205 19.87 -7.74 3.18
CA PRO A 205 20.09 -7.09 1.89
C PRO A 205 20.50 -5.63 2.07
N GLN A 206 21.70 -5.29 1.59
CA GLN A 206 22.18 -3.91 1.49
C GLN A 206 21.53 -3.23 0.29
N TYR A 207 20.96 -2.06 0.51
CA TYR A 207 20.30 -1.27 -0.52
C TYR A 207 21.34 -0.73 -1.51
N GLY A 208 21.23 -1.11 -2.79
CA GLY A 208 22.06 -0.57 -3.88
C GLY A 208 22.94 -1.57 -4.65
N GLU A 209 22.99 -2.84 -4.25
CA GLU A 209 23.83 -3.82 -4.94
C GLU A 209 23.07 -4.58 -6.05
N ARG A 210 23.54 -4.45 -7.29
CA ARG A 210 22.98 -5.12 -8.46
C ARG A 210 23.33 -6.61 -8.39
N VAL A 211 22.33 -7.48 -8.20
CA VAL A 211 22.50 -8.93 -8.39
C VAL A 211 22.99 -9.17 -9.82
N PRO A 212 24.19 -9.75 -10.03
CA PRO A 212 24.66 -10.06 -11.38
C PRO A 212 23.74 -11.13 -11.99
N PRO A 213 23.43 -11.06 -13.29
CA PRO A 213 22.66 -12.12 -13.93
C PRO A 213 23.47 -13.42 -13.86
N ALA A 214 22.88 -14.49 -13.32
CA ALA A 214 23.45 -15.82 -13.38
C ALA A 214 23.66 -16.18 -14.86
N GLY A 215 24.93 -16.25 -15.27
CA GLY A 215 25.34 -16.65 -16.61
C GLY A 215 25.02 -18.12 -16.87
N ASN A 216 24.43 -18.35 -18.04
CA ASN A 216 24.22 -19.61 -18.78
C ASN A 216 24.80 -20.89 -18.17
N ALA A 217 23.91 -21.81 -17.77
CA ALA A 217 24.18 -23.24 -17.77
C ALA A 217 23.46 -23.89 -18.98
N PRO A 218 24.11 -24.80 -19.73
CA PRO A 218 23.59 -25.35 -20.99
C PRO A 218 22.36 -26.25 -20.80
N ALA A 219 21.47 -26.20 -21.80
CA ALA A 219 20.22 -26.94 -21.88
C ALA A 219 20.42 -28.47 -21.81
N ALA A 220 19.68 -29.13 -20.93
CA ALA A 220 19.50 -30.59 -20.99
C ALA A 220 18.45 -30.93 -22.07
N PRO A 221 18.67 -31.98 -22.89
CA PRO A 221 17.73 -32.35 -23.95
C PRO A 221 16.40 -32.88 -23.38
N PRO A 222 15.27 -32.70 -24.09
CA PRO A 222 13.96 -33.12 -23.61
C PRO A 222 13.85 -34.65 -23.54
N ARG A 223 13.46 -35.16 -22.37
CA ARG A 223 13.04 -36.58 -22.19
C ARG A 223 11.70 -36.80 -22.89
N ALA A 224 11.62 -37.85 -23.69
CA ALA A 224 10.39 -38.30 -24.35
C ALA A 224 9.31 -38.69 -23.33
N PRO A 225 8.01 -38.50 -23.66
CA PRO A 225 6.91 -38.84 -22.76
C PRO A 225 6.72 -40.37 -22.68
N THR A 226 6.84 -40.92 -21.47
CA THR A 226 6.36 -42.27 -21.12
C THR A 226 4.83 -42.31 -21.06
N PRO A 227 4.18 -43.36 -21.59
CA PRO A 227 2.72 -43.47 -21.60
C PRO A 227 2.16 -43.75 -20.19
N PRO A 228 0.97 -43.21 -19.84
CA PRO A 228 0.35 -43.49 -18.57
C PRO A 228 -0.24 -44.91 -18.53
N ALA A 229 -0.01 -45.57 -17.39
CA ALA A 229 -0.57 -46.87 -17.04
C ALA A 229 -2.11 -46.81 -16.91
N SER A 230 -2.73 -47.88 -17.38
CA SER A 230 -4.16 -48.19 -17.35
C SER A 230 -4.73 -48.21 -15.93
N SER A 231 -5.93 -47.67 -15.74
CA SER A 231 -6.86 -48.03 -14.66
C SER A 231 -8.30 -47.70 -15.07
N PRO A 232 -9.30 -48.40 -14.50
CA PRO A 232 -10.42 -48.98 -15.25
C PRO A 232 -11.65 -48.07 -15.40
N ALA A 233 -12.49 -48.46 -16.35
CA ALA A 233 -13.73 -47.81 -16.78
C ALA A 233 -14.77 -47.59 -15.65
N PRO A 234 -15.61 -46.56 -15.80
CA PRO A 234 -17.01 -46.64 -15.46
C PRO A 234 -17.88 -46.62 -16.72
N THR A 235 -18.82 -47.55 -16.72
CA THR A 235 -19.89 -47.80 -17.69
C THR A 235 -20.86 -46.62 -17.82
N GLY A 236 -21.29 -46.35 -19.06
CA GLY A 236 -22.65 -45.90 -19.38
C GLY A 236 -22.90 -44.40 -19.36
N GLU A 237 -22.89 -43.78 -20.54
CA GLU A 237 -24.07 -43.17 -21.18
C GLU A 237 -23.63 -42.21 -22.31
N GLN A 238 -24.36 -42.28 -23.41
CA GLN A 238 -23.97 -41.87 -24.75
C GLN A 238 -24.29 -40.38 -24.97
N PRO A 239 -23.37 -39.54 -25.49
CA PRO A 239 -23.67 -38.13 -25.74
C PRO A 239 -24.52 -37.96 -27.01
N PRO A 240 -25.48 -37.01 -27.05
CA PRO A 240 -26.25 -36.76 -28.25
C PRO A 240 -25.36 -36.14 -29.35
N ARG A 241 -25.52 -36.68 -30.58
CA ARG A 241 -24.84 -36.22 -31.80
C ARG A 241 -25.31 -34.80 -32.16
N TYR A 242 -24.34 -33.92 -32.38
CA TYR A 242 -24.58 -32.57 -32.90
C TYR A 242 -24.68 -32.61 -34.42
N GLY A 243 -25.87 -32.34 -34.96
CA GLY A 243 -26.07 -32.22 -36.40
C GLY A 243 -27.49 -32.52 -36.86
N GLU A 244 -28.44 -31.63 -36.59
CA GLU A 244 -29.61 -31.50 -37.45
C GLU A 244 -30.11 -30.06 -37.44
N ARG A 245 -30.10 -29.44 -38.62
CA ARG A 245 -30.83 -28.19 -38.88
C ARG A 245 -32.26 -28.56 -39.19
N VAL A 246 -33.23 -28.00 -38.47
CA VAL A 246 -34.61 -27.89 -38.96
C VAL A 246 -35.10 -26.46 -38.73
N THR A 247 -35.48 -25.85 -39.84
CA THR A 247 -36.09 -24.53 -40.03
C THR A 247 -37.58 -24.51 -39.63
N PRO A 248 -38.24 -23.34 -39.57
CA PRO A 248 -39.35 -23.07 -38.67
C PRO A 248 -40.71 -23.52 -39.23
N SER A 249 -41.68 -23.76 -38.36
CA SER A 249 -43.09 -23.81 -38.74
C SER A 249 -44.02 -23.46 -37.58
N SER A 250 -44.78 -22.41 -37.87
CA SER A 250 -45.94 -21.80 -37.24
C SER A 250 -47.16 -22.70 -37.00
N ARG A 251 -48.06 -22.17 -36.14
CA ARG A 251 -49.46 -22.53 -35.76
C ARG A 251 -49.50 -23.02 -34.33
N GLY A 252 -50.34 -22.50 -33.44
CA GLY A 252 -51.58 -21.76 -33.64
C GLY A 252 -52.48 -22.16 -32.46
N ASP A 253 -53.39 -21.25 -32.12
CA ASP A 253 -54.59 -21.50 -31.30
C ASP A 253 -54.34 -21.58 -29.78
N GLU A 254 -55.19 -21.09 -28.90
CA GLU A 254 -56.20 -20.01 -28.82
C GLU A 254 -56.73 -20.15 -27.37
N ASP A 255 -57.21 -19.03 -26.80
CA ASP A 255 -58.17 -18.96 -25.68
C ASP A 255 -57.67 -19.42 -24.28
N ALA A 256 -58.12 -18.87 -23.14
CA ALA A 256 -59.25 -18.00 -22.83
C ALA A 256 -58.98 -17.27 -21.49
N ASP A 257 -59.64 -16.13 -21.35
CA ASP A 257 -60.30 -15.60 -20.16
C ASP A 257 -59.53 -15.26 -18.87
N GLY A 258 -59.74 -14.01 -18.42
CA GLY A 258 -59.46 -13.60 -17.05
C GLY A 258 -59.42 -12.10 -16.79
N ASP A 259 -60.26 -11.29 -17.45
CA ASP A 259 -60.53 -9.91 -17.04
C ASP A 259 -61.41 -9.91 -15.78
N SER A 260 -60.95 -9.26 -14.71
CA SER A 260 -61.83 -8.68 -13.68
C SER A 260 -61.08 -7.57 -12.93
N ALA A 261 -61.33 -6.35 -13.37
CA ALA A 261 -61.12 -5.13 -12.61
C ALA A 261 -61.79 -5.13 -11.23
N ARG A 262 -61.15 -4.54 -10.21
CA ARG A 262 -61.56 -3.23 -9.64
C ARG A 262 -60.68 -2.74 -8.46
N PRO A 263 -60.67 -1.41 -8.21
CA PRO A 263 -59.78 -0.72 -7.29
C PRO A 263 -60.43 -0.40 -5.94
N THR A 264 -59.62 -0.09 -4.93
CA THR A 264 -60.06 0.62 -3.71
C THR A 264 -59.12 1.77 -3.37
N ARG A 265 -59.72 2.97 -3.49
CA ARG A 265 -59.59 4.22 -2.73
C ARG A 265 -58.50 4.33 -1.66
#